data_AF-A0AB38A4T7-F1
#
_entry.id   AF-A0AB38A4T7-F1
#
_cell.length_a   1.000
_cell.length_b   1.000
_cell.length_c   1.000
_cell.angle_alpha   90.00
_cell.angle_beta   90.00
_cell.angle_gamma   90.00
#
_symmetry.space_group_name_H-M   'P 1'
#
loop_
_entity.id
_entity.type
_entity.pdbx_description
1 polymer ?
#
loop_
_entity_poly.entity_id
_entity_poly.type
_entity_poly.pdbx_seq_one_letter_code
_entity_poly.pdbx_strand_id
1 'polypeptide(L)'
;MLTLHLDNGEHIRVARNEQVQLACGAEFDRVEITNYKGEKTEQTTDEFVFTDVPDICEVVFTNGGTFVCRAVVEVVERHYFSIDALKAQDDTNDFQGVTDEQFFRARQAATEVFEQNAHRSFVNRLGKTETYSGDFCWLAHNDVSSIFTPHVDQLSKCTVQAPLGHLVIEYIYGLDWIPARVSAAVMSLTGYYLRPSTTPERATGEAVDGGFIRFTLAGKDGATGLPEVDAVIEQYGCNRVIVL
;
A
#
# COMPACT_ATOMS: atom_id res chain seq x y z
N MET A 1 9.10 -6.20 17.21
CA MET A 1 9.74 -6.00 15.90
C MET A 1 9.11 -6.98 14.93
N LEU A 2 8.63 -6.50 13.78
CA LEU A 2 7.95 -7.31 12.76
C LEU A 2 8.96 -7.76 11.70
N THR A 3 9.09 -9.05 11.44
CA THR A 3 9.95 -9.58 10.36
C THR A 3 9.13 -9.83 9.11
N LEU A 4 9.57 -9.30 7.97
CA LEU A 4 8.94 -9.45 6.66
C LEU A 4 9.91 -10.17 5.73
N HIS A 5 9.50 -11.31 5.20
CA HIS A 5 10.25 -12.04 4.19
C HIS A 5 9.94 -11.43 2.83
N LEU A 6 10.97 -10.87 2.20
CA LEU A 6 10.83 -10.08 0.97
C LEU A 6 10.98 -10.94 -0.28
N ASP A 7 10.06 -10.74 -1.20
CA ASP A 7 10.26 -11.11 -2.60
C ASP A 7 11.00 -10.01 -3.37
N ASN A 8 11.70 -10.40 -4.43
CA ASN A 8 12.45 -9.43 -5.24
C ASN A 8 11.51 -8.44 -5.96
N GLY A 9 11.66 -7.15 -5.67
CA GLY A 9 10.80 -6.09 -6.21
C GLY A 9 9.50 -5.91 -5.45
N GLU A 10 9.37 -6.49 -4.26
CA GLU A 10 8.16 -6.38 -3.47
C GLU A 10 7.89 -4.94 -3.00
N HIS A 11 6.62 -4.55 -3.02
CA HIS A 11 6.16 -3.28 -2.49
C HIS A 11 5.46 -3.51 -1.13
N ILE A 12 5.98 -2.92 -0.07
CA ILE A 12 5.41 -3.01 1.27
C ILE A 12 5.04 -1.62 1.79
N ARG A 13 3.98 -1.56 2.59
CA ARG A 13 3.55 -0.32 3.26
C ARG A 13 3.74 -0.43 4.76
N VAL A 14 4.55 0.46 5.33
CA VAL A 14 4.86 0.51 6.76
C VAL A 14 4.40 1.84 7.36
N ALA A 15 4.02 1.83 8.64
CA ALA A 15 3.68 3.05 9.34
C ALA A 15 4.94 3.75 9.89
N ARG A 16 4.87 5.07 10.04
CA ARG A 16 5.90 5.86 10.71
C ARG A 16 6.25 5.24 12.07
N ASN A 17 7.54 5.11 12.35
CA ASN A 17 8.11 4.54 13.57
C ASN A 17 7.80 3.04 13.80
N GLU A 18 7.22 2.34 12.82
CA GLU A 18 7.08 0.88 12.89
C GLU A 18 8.45 0.23 12.72
N GLN A 19 8.86 -0.56 13.70
CA GLN A 19 10.10 -1.32 13.66
C GLN A 19 9.92 -2.59 12.82
N VAL A 20 10.58 -2.62 11.66
CA VAL A 20 10.52 -3.74 10.74
C VAL A 20 11.90 -4.33 10.49
N GLN A 21 11.96 -5.64 10.37
CA GLN A 21 13.11 -6.39 9.86
C GLN A 21 12.77 -6.89 8.46
N LEU A 22 13.61 -6.63 7.47
CA LEU A 22 13.39 -6.99 6.08
C LEU A 22 14.32 -8.14 5.67
N ALA A 23 13.81 -9.37 5.65
CA ALA A 23 14.59 -10.57 5.41
C ALA A 23 14.57 -11.00 3.94
N CYS A 24 15.73 -11.03 3.27
CA CYS A 24 15.85 -11.34 1.85
C CYS A 24 16.15 -12.81 1.49
N GLY A 25 16.01 -13.74 2.44
CA GLY A 25 16.22 -15.18 2.22
C GLY A 25 17.65 -15.59 1.80
N ALA A 26 18.58 -14.64 1.75
CA ALA A 26 19.98 -14.82 1.36
C ALA A 26 20.88 -13.91 2.20
N GLU A 27 22.17 -14.28 2.31
CA GLU A 27 23.15 -13.47 3.03
C GLU A 27 23.41 -12.14 2.30
N PHE A 28 23.53 -11.07 3.08
CA PHE A 28 23.90 -9.73 2.61
C PHE A 28 25.00 -9.15 3.51
N ASP A 29 25.78 -8.21 2.98
CA ASP A 29 26.80 -7.46 3.73
C ASP A 29 26.51 -5.95 3.76
N ARG A 30 25.64 -5.45 2.89
CA ARG A 30 25.31 -4.03 2.76
C ARG A 30 23.89 -3.82 2.26
N VAL A 31 23.23 -2.81 2.82
CA VAL A 31 21.93 -2.31 2.40
C VAL A 31 22.03 -0.84 2.03
N GLU A 32 21.58 -0.49 0.83
CA GLU A 32 21.41 0.90 0.37
C GLU A 32 19.92 1.26 0.43
N ILE A 33 19.61 2.41 1.02
CA ILE A 33 18.26 2.99 1.09
C ILE A 33 18.30 4.29 0.31
N THR A 34 17.44 4.42 -0.70
CA THR A 34 17.24 5.67 -1.44
C THR A 34 15.82 6.19 -1.18
N ASN A 35 15.68 7.36 -0.57
CA ASN A 35 14.37 7.96 -0.32
C ASN A 35 13.80 8.67 -1.56
N TYR A 36 12.57 9.20 -1.47
CA TYR A 36 11.92 9.85 -2.62
C TYR A 36 12.68 11.07 -3.15
N LYS A 37 13.51 11.72 -2.32
CA LYS A 37 14.33 12.88 -2.70
C LYS A 37 15.65 12.47 -3.39
N GLY A 38 15.92 11.17 -3.48
CA GLY A 38 17.18 10.64 -3.98
C GLY A 38 18.32 10.67 -2.96
N GLU A 39 18.03 10.93 -1.69
CA GLU A 39 19.03 10.87 -0.62
C GLU A 39 19.33 9.41 -0.29
N LYS A 40 20.62 9.09 -0.22
CA LYS A 40 21.11 7.73 -0.01
C LYS A 40 21.65 7.54 1.40
N THR A 41 21.24 6.46 2.05
CA THR A 41 21.79 5.99 3.32
C THR A 41 22.25 4.55 3.18
N GLU A 42 23.34 4.19 3.85
CA GLU A 42 23.88 2.84 3.84
C GLU A 42 23.96 2.27 5.26
N GLN A 43 23.63 1.00 5.39
CA GLN A 43 23.73 0.27 6.66
C GLN A 43 24.08 -1.20 6.43
N THR A 44 24.47 -1.90 7.50
CA THR A 44 24.81 -3.33 7.49
C THR A 44 23.77 -4.18 8.22
N THR A 45 22.62 -3.60 8.55
CA THR A 45 21.52 -4.26 9.26
C THR A 45 20.28 -4.34 8.37
N ASP A 46 19.46 -5.34 8.59
CA ASP A 46 18.13 -5.52 8.01
C ASP A 46 17.01 -5.02 8.92
N GLU A 47 17.34 -4.32 10.00
CA GLU A 47 16.40 -3.66 10.90
C GLU A 47 16.25 -2.18 10.52
N PHE A 48 14.99 -1.70 10.45
CA PHE A 48 14.66 -0.35 9.99
C PHE A 48 13.62 0.31 10.88
N VAL A 49 13.76 1.64 11.02
CA VAL A 49 12.74 2.53 11.55
C VAL A 49 12.63 3.73 10.62
N PHE A 50 11.53 3.81 9.88
CA PHE A 50 11.27 4.91 8.96
C PHE A 50 10.54 6.05 9.69
N THR A 51 11.10 7.26 9.63
CA THR A 51 10.60 8.43 10.36
C THR A 51 9.96 9.48 9.46
N ASP A 52 10.48 9.63 8.25
CA ASP A 52 9.97 10.58 7.25
C ASP A 52 8.69 10.05 6.61
N VAL A 53 7.70 10.92 6.44
CA VAL A 53 6.39 10.57 5.87
C VAL A 53 5.71 11.82 5.29
N PRO A 54 4.97 11.67 4.17
CA PRO A 54 4.95 10.47 3.33
C PRO A 54 6.30 10.30 2.60
N ASP A 55 6.75 9.05 2.47
CA ASP A 55 8.00 8.70 1.80
C ASP A 55 7.83 7.39 1.02
N ILE A 56 8.68 7.18 0.02
CA ILE A 56 8.86 5.93 -0.71
C ILE A 56 10.36 5.69 -0.78
N CYS A 57 10.81 4.63 -0.12
CA CYS A 57 12.21 4.23 -0.08
C CYS A 57 12.44 3.01 -0.96
N GLU A 58 13.44 3.06 -1.84
CA GLU A 58 13.99 1.86 -2.46
C GLU A 58 15.07 1.29 -1.55
N VAL A 59 14.91 0.04 -1.13
CA VAL A 59 15.86 -0.69 -0.27
C VAL A 59 16.51 -1.80 -1.09
N VAL A 60 17.82 -1.74 -1.25
CA VAL A 60 18.61 -2.66 -2.07
C VAL A 60 19.63 -3.37 -1.20
N PHE A 61 19.61 -4.70 -1.20
CA PHE A 61 20.56 -5.52 -0.48
C PHE A 61 21.63 -6.04 -1.43
N THR A 62 22.86 -6.05 -0.97
CA THR A 62 24.03 -6.54 -1.72
C THR A 62 24.90 -7.46 -0.87
N ASN A 63 25.65 -8.33 -1.53
CA ASN A 63 26.67 -9.19 -0.94
C ASN A 63 27.91 -9.20 -1.83
N GLY A 64 29.06 -8.74 -1.31
CA GLY A 64 30.30 -8.65 -2.09
C GLY A 64 30.16 -7.78 -3.35
N GLY A 65 29.29 -6.77 -3.31
CA GLY A 65 28.95 -5.90 -4.45
C GLY A 65 27.98 -6.50 -5.47
N THR A 66 27.47 -7.71 -5.24
CA THR A 66 26.44 -8.34 -6.07
C THR A 66 25.06 -8.07 -5.52
N PHE A 67 24.11 -7.78 -6.40
CA PHE A 67 22.69 -7.62 -6.05
C PHE A 67 22.10 -8.89 -5.44
N VAL A 68 21.39 -8.76 -4.32
CA VAL A 68 20.67 -9.86 -3.65
C VAL A 68 19.17 -9.74 -3.88
N CYS A 69 18.57 -8.64 -3.43
CA CYS A 69 17.14 -8.37 -3.50
C CYS A 69 16.93 -6.85 -3.49
N ARG A 70 15.72 -6.43 -3.89
CA ARG A 70 15.22 -5.08 -3.66
C ARG A 70 13.80 -5.12 -3.12
N ALA A 71 13.44 -4.11 -2.35
CA ALA A 71 12.05 -3.82 -1.99
C ALA A 71 11.78 -2.33 -2.11
N VAL A 72 10.50 -2.00 -2.33
CA VAL A 72 10.00 -0.63 -2.25
C VAL A 72 9.18 -0.53 -0.98
N VAL A 73 9.60 0.37 -0.09
CA VAL A 73 8.95 0.61 1.19
C VAL A 73 8.22 1.95 1.11
N GLU A 74 6.89 1.89 1.05
CA GLU A 74 6.04 3.06 1.20
C GLU A 74 5.83 3.35 2.69
N VAL A 75 6.22 4.55 3.13
CA VAL A 75 6.09 4.99 4.52
C VAL A 75 4.87 5.89 4.63
N VAL A 76 3.89 5.46 5.42
CA VAL A 76 2.64 6.20 5.69
C VAL A 76 2.53 6.60 7.15
N GLU A 77 1.62 7.51 7.47
CA GLU A 77 1.53 8.04 8.83
C GLU A 77 1.03 7.00 9.84
N ARG A 78 0.14 6.10 9.39
CA ARG A 78 -0.54 5.09 10.21
C ARG A 78 -1.15 4.00 9.33
N HIS A 79 -1.44 2.85 9.94
CA HIS A 79 -2.35 1.85 9.37
C HIS A 79 -3.81 2.23 9.63
N TYR A 80 -4.75 1.62 8.88
CA TYR A 80 -6.18 1.88 9.03
C TYR A 80 -6.73 1.39 10.36
N PHE A 81 -6.11 0.36 10.92
CA PHE A 81 -6.37 -0.20 12.23
C PHE A 81 -5.10 -0.91 12.73
N SER A 82 -5.01 -1.12 14.04
CA SER A 82 -3.93 -1.91 14.65
C SER A 82 -4.24 -3.40 14.59
N ILE A 83 -3.23 -4.25 14.43
CA ILE A 83 -3.42 -5.71 14.48
C ILE A 83 -4.00 -6.14 15.83
N ASP A 84 -3.63 -5.45 16.93
CA ASP A 84 -4.21 -5.69 18.25
C ASP A 84 -5.73 -5.47 18.29
N ALA A 85 -6.25 -4.47 17.55
CA ALA A 85 -7.69 -4.24 17.46
C ALA A 85 -8.40 -5.39 16.74
N LEU A 86 -7.79 -5.97 15.71
CA LEU A 86 -8.33 -7.14 15.03
C LEU A 86 -8.28 -8.38 15.93
N LYS A 87 -7.15 -8.63 16.60
CA LYS A 87 -6.99 -9.73 17.56
C LYS A 87 -8.02 -9.63 18.71
N ALA A 88 -8.36 -8.42 19.15
CA ALA A 88 -9.37 -8.20 20.18
C ALA A 88 -10.81 -8.52 19.74
N GLN A 89 -11.07 -8.70 18.43
CA GLN A 89 -12.38 -9.15 17.92
C GLN A 89 -12.46 -10.67 17.72
N ASP A 90 -11.37 -11.40 17.97
CA ASP A 90 -11.32 -12.85 17.75
C ASP A 90 -11.93 -13.63 18.93
N ASP A 91 -13.27 -13.64 18.99
CA ASP A 91 -14.02 -14.37 20.02
C ASP A 91 -14.05 -15.89 19.77
N THR A 92 -13.71 -16.35 18.55
CA THR A 92 -13.83 -17.74 18.11
C THR A 92 -12.48 -18.44 17.90
N ASN A 93 -11.37 -17.78 18.23
CA ASN A 93 -10.01 -18.28 18.05
C ASN A 93 -9.72 -18.64 16.57
N ASP A 94 -10.31 -17.85 15.66
CA ASP A 94 -10.17 -17.98 14.20
C ASP A 94 -8.72 -17.78 13.76
N PHE A 95 -7.94 -17.02 14.52
CA PHE A 95 -6.55 -16.68 14.18
C PHE A 95 -5.51 -17.58 14.86
N GLN A 96 -5.91 -18.73 15.37
CA GLN A 96 -4.97 -19.68 15.96
C GLN A 96 -3.92 -20.11 14.93
N GLY A 97 -2.65 -19.87 15.25
CA GLY A 97 -1.51 -20.23 14.39
C GLY A 97 -1.17 -19.22 13.29
N VAL A 98 -1.87 -18.08 13.23
CA VAL A 98 -1.53 -16.98 12.32
C VAL A 98 -0.31 -16.23 12.84
N THR A 99 0.71 -16.07 12.01
CA THR A 99 1.94 -15.32 12.34
C THR A 99 1.74 -13.81 12.22
N ASP A 100 2.58 -13.00 12.89
CA ASP A 100 2.51 -11.54 12.77
C ASP A 100 2.76 -11.05 11.33
N GLU A 101 3.60 -11.75 10.57
CA GLU A 101 3.77 -11.51 9.14
C GLU A 101 2.46 -11.78 8.38
N GLN A 102 1.77 -12.90 8.64
CA GLN A 102 0.48 -13.18 7.99
C GLN A 102 -0.57 -12.10 8.32
N PHE A 103 -0.64 -11.63 9.57
CA PHE A 103 -1.49 -10.49 9.94
C PHE A 103 -1.13 -9.24 9.15
N PHE A 104 0.17 -8.92 9.04
CA PHE A 104 0.64 -7.78 8.28
C PHE A 104 0.26 -7.88 6.79
N ARG A 105 0.55 -9.02 6.15
CA ARG A 105 0.26 -9.28 4.75
C ARG A 105 -1.24 -9.20 4.45
N ALA A 106 -2.08 -9.80 5.30
CA ALA A 106 -3.52 -9.73 5.16
C ALA A 106 -4.05 -8.29 5.31
N ARG A 107 -3.54 -7.53 6.29
CA ARG A 107 -3.91 -6.12 6.48
C ARG A 107 -3.50 -5.26 5.29
N GLN A 108 -2.29 -5.46 4.78
CA GLN A 108 -1.81 -4.75 3.60
C GLN A 108 -2.69 -5.05 2.38
N ALA A 109 -2.92 -6.33 2.09
CA ALA A 109 -3.77 -6.76 0.98
C ALA A 109 -5.20 -6.21 1.09
N ALA A 110 -5.81 -6.25 2.29
CA ALA A 110 -7.14 -5.71 2.52
C ALA A 110 -7.20 -4.19 2.30
N THR A 111 -6.17 -3.47 2.77
CA THR A 111 -6.07 -2.02 2.59
C THR A 111 -5.94 -1.66 1.11
N GLU A 112 -5.06 -2.34 0.38
CA GLU A 112 -4.83 -2.10 -1.06
C GLU A 112 -6.09 -2.39 -1.88
N VAL A 113 -6.76 -3.51 -1.62
CA VAL A 113 -8.03 -3.86 -2.29
C VAL A 113 -9.11 -2.82 -1.97
N PHE A 114 -9.21 -2.38 -0.72
CA PHE A 114 -10.17 -1.36 -0.33
C PHE A 114 -9.89 -0.03 -1.04
N GLU A 115 -8.65 0.47 -1.01
CA GLU A 115 -8.25 1.74 -1.66
C GLU A 115 -8.44 1.70 -3.17
N GLN A 116 -8.12 0.56 -3.80
CA GLN A 116 -8.28 0.37 -5.24
C GLN A 116 -9.74 0.51 -5.66
N ASN A 117 -10.66 -0.10 -4.90
CA ASN A 117 -12.09 -0.05 -5.20
C ASN A 117 -12.76 1.25 -4.73
N ALA A 118 -12.25 1.88 -3.67
CA ALA A 118 -12.69 3.20 -3.22
C ALA A 118 -12.11 4.34 -4.08
N HIS A 119 -11.13 4.06 -4.95
CA HIS A 119 -10.38 5.07 -5.71
C HIS A 119 -9.86 6.22 -4.82
N ARG A 120 -9.45 5.88 -3.60
CA ARG A 120 -9.15 6.86 -2.54
C ARG A 120 -8.23 6.26 -1.49
N SER A 121 -7.27 7.06 -1.02
CA SER A 121 -6.44 6.76 0.16
C SER A 121 -6.93 7.55 1.37
N PHE A 122 -6.99 6.91 2.54
CA PHE A 122 -7.35 7.54 3.82
C PHE A 122 -6.11 7.88 4.67
N VAL A 123 -4.92 7.78 4.07
CA VAL A 123 -3.65 8.26 4.60
C VAL A 123 -2.91 9.06 3.53
N ASN A 124 -2.09 10.02 3.96
CA ASN A 124 -1.23 10.76 3.03
C ASN A 124 -0.15 9.86 2.43
N ARG A 125 0.01 9.93 1.10
CA ARG A 125 0.92 9.11 0.30
C ARG A 125 1.59 9.97 -0.76
N LEU A 126 2.75 9.55 -1.26
CA LEU A 126 3.40 10.16 -2.42
C LEU A 126 2.84 9.57 -3.70
N GLY A 127 2.46 10.43 -4.63
CA GLY A 127 1.92 10.08 -5.94
C GLY A 127 2.70 10.74 -7.06
N LYS A 128 2.62 10.12 -8.24
CA LYS A 128 3.16 10.68 -9.47
C LYS A 128 2.16 10.54 -10.62
N THR A 129 2.16 11.50 -11.53
CA THR A 129 1.43 11.45 -12.81
C THR A 129 2.36 11.90 -13.92
N GLU A 130 2.48 11.09 -14.96
CA GLU A 130 3.24 11.45 -16.16
C GLU A 130 2.28 12.03 -17.21
N THR A 131 2.62 13.20 -17.76
CA THR A 131 1.86 13.85 -18.83
C THR A 131 2.77 14.16 -20.01
N TYR A 132 2.21 14.13 -21.22
CA TYR A 132 2.94 14.39 -22.48
C TYR A 132 2.36 15.57 -23.28
N SER A 133 1.12 15.96 -23.03
CA SER A 133 0.47 17.09 -23.70
C SER A 133 0.74 18.42 -22.98
N GLY A 134 0.81 18.39 -21.65
CA GLY A 134 0.69 19.57 -20.81
C GLY A 134 -0.68 20.23 -20.92
N ASP A 135 -0.77 21.47 -20.45
CA ASP A 135 -1.99 22.25 -20.27
C ASP A 135 -2.86 21.68 -19.13
N PHE A 136 -4.11 21.29 -19.37
CA PHE A 136 -4.96 20.68 -18.37
C PHE A 136 -4.68 19.18 -18.21
N CYS A 137 -4.33 18.74 -16.99
CA CYS A 137 -4.00 17.34 -16.70
C CYS A 137 -4.82 16.80 -15.52
N TRP A 138 -5.40 15.61 -15.70
CA TRP A 138 -5.92 14.81 -14.61
C TRP A 138 -4.78 14.09 -13.90
N LEU A 139 -4.75 14.14 -12.58
CA LEU A 139 -3.81 13.38 -11.77
C LEU A 139 -4.30 11.93 -11.63
N ALA A 140 -3.37 11.00 -11.42
CA ALA A 140 -3.68 9.57 -11.23
C ALA A 140 -4.47 9.30 -9.95
N HIS A 141 -4.38 10.20 -8.96
CA HIS A 141 -5.02 10.06 -7.67
C HIS A 141 -6.01 11.20 -7.39
N ASN A 142 -6.94 10.95 -6.46
CA ASN A 142 -7.83 11.95 -5.90
C ASN A 142 -7.30 12.46 -4.55
N ASP A 143 -7.91 13.52 -4.02
CA ASP A 143 -7.53 14.15 -2.74
C ASP A 143 -6.06 14.59 -2.69
N VAL A 144 -5.58 15.19 -3.77
CA VAL A 144 -4.25 15.79 -3.85
C VAL A 144 -4.21 17.05 -2.98
N SER A 145 -3.26 17.10 -2.05
CA SER A 145 -3.15 18.16 -1.03
C SER A 145 -1.96 19.08 -1.27
N SER A 146 -0.92 18.61 -1.95
CA SER A 146 0.29 19.40 -2.23
C SER A 146 1.00 18.89 -3.48
N ILE A 147 1.46 19.80 -4.34
CA ILE A 147 2.28 19.49 -5.53
C ILE A 147 3.68 20.02 -5.31
N PHE A 148 4.68 19.22 -5.66
CA PHE A 148 6.10 19.57 -5.50
C PHE A 148 6.79 19.94 -6.81
N THR A 149 6.22 19.51 -7.94
CA THR A 149 6.78 19.78 -9.25
C THR A 149 6.69 21.27 -9.59
N PRO A 150 7.82 21.94 -9.88
CA PRO A 150 7.81 23.36 -10.25
C PRO A 150 6.93 23.64 -11.48
N HIS A 151 6.35 24.84 -11.52
CA HIS A 151 5.54 25.33 -12.63
C HIS A 151 4.24 24.54 -12.90
N VAL A 152 3.75 23.79 -11.92
CA VAL A 152 2.45 23.10 -11.97
C VAL A 152 1.49 23.80 -11.01
N ASP A 153 0.38 24.33 -11.53
CA ASP A 153 -0.65 24.98 -10.72
C ASP A 153 -1.77 23.98 -10.41
N GLN A 154 -2.06 23.77 -9.13
CA GLN A 154 -3.17 22.90 -8.71
C GLN A 154 -4.51 23.60 -8.94
N LEU A 155 -5.38 23.01 -9.77
CA LEU A 155 -6.71 23.55 -10.07
C LEU A 155 -7.81 22.93 -9.19
N SER A 156 -7.64 21.66 -8.83
CA SER A 156 -8.55 20.94 -7.92
C SER A 156 -7.82 19.82 -7.18
N LYS A 157 -8.56 19.01 -6.43
CA LYS A 157 -8.03 17.82 -5.73
C LYS A 157 -7.57 16.68 -6.66
N CYS A 158 -7.74 16.80 -7.97
CA CYS A 158 -7.30 15.79 -8.93
C CYS A 158 -6.96 16.35 -10.31
N THR A 159 -6.86 17.68 -10.45
CA THR A 159 -6.55 18.33 -11.73
C THR A 159 -5.55 19.45 -11.54
N VAL A 160 -4.70 19.63 -12.54
CA VAL A 160 -3.64 20.63 -12.56
C VAL A 160 -3.55 21.30 -13.91
N GLN A 161 -2.90 22.46 -13.90
CA GLN A 161 -2.38 23.14 -15.07
C GLN A 161 -0.86 22.88 -15.11
N ALA A 162 -0.37 22.26 -16.19
CA ALA A 162 1.04 21.93 -16.39
C ALA A 162 1.57 22.59 -17.68
N PRO A 163 2.88 22.85 -17.79
CA PRO A 163 3.47 23.35 -19.03
C PRO A 163 3.33 22.31 -20.15
N LEU A 164 3.31 22.79 -21.40
CA LEU A 164 3.28 21.91 -22.59
C LEU A 164 4.50 20.99 -22.62
N GLY A 165 4.27 19.73 -23.00
CA GLY A 165 5.32 18.73 -23.19
C GLY A 165 5.32 17.63 -22.13
N HIS A 166 6.44 16.90 -22.06
CA HIS A 166 6.62 15.79 -21.13
C HIS A 166 7.01 16.28 -19.73
N LEU A 167 6.27 15.85 -18.72
CA LEU A 167 6.53 16.17 -17.32
C LEU A 167 6.06 15.04 -16.40
N VAL A 168 6.86 14.76 -15.37
CA VAL A 168 6.46 13.94 -14.22
C VAL A 168 6.02 14.86 -13.09
N ILE A 169 4.75 14.79 -12.73
CA ILE A 169 4.13 15.60 -11.69
C ILE A 169 4.09 14.78 -10.41
N GLU A 170 4.75 15.24 -9.35
CA GLU A 170 4.88 14.61 -8.05
C GLU A 170 4.10 15.39 -6.99
N TYR A 171 3.38 14.67 -6.13
CA TYR A 171 2.43 15.27 -5.20
C TYR A 171 2.13 14.39 -3.98
N ILE A 172 1.59 14.99 -2.91
CA ILE A 172 0.93 14.27 -1.81
C ILE A 172 -0.55 14.12 -2.13
N TYR A 173 -1.09 12.92 -1.90
CA TYR A 173 -2.52 12.65 -1.99
C TYR A 173 -3.01 11.79 -0.84
N GLY A 174 -4.33 11.78 -0.65
CA GLY A 174 -5.02 11.02 0.38
C GLY A 174 -5.54 11.91 1.50
N LEU A 175 -6.31 11.31 2.41
CA LEU A 175 -6.86 12.02 3.57
C LEU A 175 -5.90 11.95 4.76
N ASP A 176 -6.04 12.94 5.64
CA ASP A 176 -5.35 13.02 6.93
C ASP A 176 -6.13 12.33 8.06
N TRP A 177 -7.31 11.76 7.79
CA TRP A 177 -8.12 11.06 8.79
C TRP A 177 -8.80 9.82 8.20
N ILE A 178 -9.03 8.83 9.07
CA ILE A 178 -9.64 7.54 8.71
C ILE A 178 -11.01 7.46 9.37
N PRO A 179 -12.11 7.44 8.61
CA PRO A 179 -13.43 7.23 9.18
C PRO A 179 -13.51 5.89 9.92
N ALA A 180 -14.17 5.87 11.08
CA ALA A 180 -14.32 4.64 11.86
C ALA A 180 -14.97 3.50 11.06
N ARG A 181 -15.90 3.82 10.15
CA ARG A 181 -16.51 2.84 9.24
C ARG A 181 -15.52 2.27 8.23
N VAL A 182 -14.60 3.08 7.72
CA VAL A 182 -13.53 2.63 6.81
C VAL A 182 -12.55 1.73 7.56
N SER A 183 -12.12 2.14 8.76
CA SER A 183 -11.27 1.32 9.63
C SER A 183 -11.90 -0.06 9.92
N ALA A 184 -13.17 -0.08 10.32
CA ALA A 184 -13.91 -1.31 10.58
C ALA A 184 -14.10 -2.18 9.34
N ALA A 185 -14.35 -1.59 8.16
CA ALA A 185 -14.50 -2.34 6.91
C ALA A 185 -13.20 -3.03 6.49
N VAL A 186 -12.07 -2.32 6.52
CA VAL A 186 -10.77 -2.90 6.17
C VAL A 186 -10.35 -3.96 7.19
N MET A 187 -10.68 -3.76 8.47
CA MET A 187 -10.46 -4.77 9.51
C MET A 187 -11.31 -6.04 9.27
N SER A 188 -12.59 -5.89 8.90
CA SER A 188 -13.46 -7.03 8.52
C SER A 188 -12.89 -7.81 7.34
N LEU A 189 -12.48 -7.09 6.28
CA LEU A 189 -11.86 -7.70 5.09
C LEU A 189 -10.55 -8.42 5.44
N THR A 190 -9.76 -7.87 6.37
CA THR A 190 -8.53 -8.52 6.86
C THR A 190 -8.84 -9.82 7.59
N GLY A 191 -9.83 -9.81 8.49
CA GLY A 191 -10.27 -11.03 9.18
C GLY A 191 -10.77 -12.10 8.20
N TYR A 192 -11.51 -11.68 7.17
CA TYR A 192 -11.95 -12.58 6.09
C TYR A 192 -10.77 -13.24 5.36
N TYR A 193 -9.69 -12.52 5.07
CA TYR A 193 -8.49 -13.08 4.43
C TYR A 193 -7.71 -14.06 5.32
N LEU A 194 -7.79 -13.91 6.64
CA LEU A 194 -7.07 -14.77 7.59
C LEU A 194 -7.81 -16.06 7.94
N ARG A 195 -9.13 -16.10 7.75
CA ARG A 195 -9.92 -17.29 8.09
C ARG A 195 -9.54 -18.47 7.17
N PRO A 196 -9.16 -19.62 7.73
CA PRO A 196 -8.89 -20.82 6.94
C PRO A 196 -10.19 -21.24 6.24
N SER A 197 -10.22 -21.08 4.92
CA SER A 197 -11.41 -21.40 4.16
C SER A 197 -11.76 -22.89 4.28
N THR A 198 -12.96 -23.21 4.73
CA THR A 198 -13.72 -24.22 3.99
C THR A 198 -14.04 -23.56 2.64
N THR A 199 -13.29 -23.97 1.63
CA THR A 199 -13.04 -23.32 0.33
C THR A 199 -14.25 -22.63 -0.32
N PRO A 200 -14.11 -21.37 -0.80
CA PRO A 200 -14.92 -20.88 -1.91
C PRO A 200 -14.32 -21.31 -3.26
N GLU A 201 -15.16 -21.96 -4.07
CA GLU A 201 -14.99 -22.59 -5.40
C GLU A 201 -14.38 -21.73 -6.55
N ARG A 202 -13.72 -20.61 -6.25
CA ARG A 202 -13.41 -19.55 -7.23
C ARG A 202 -11.96 -19.09 -7.27
N ALA A 203 -11.04 -19.85 -6.68
CA ALA A 203 -9.62 -19.69 -6.92
C ALA A 203 -9.23 -20.44 -8.20
N THR A 204 -9.04 -19.72 -9.33
CA THR A 204 -8.14 -20.23 -10.37
C THR A 204 -6.72 -19.98 -9.87
N GLY A 205 -6.18 -20.98 -9.16
CA GLY A 205 -4.76 -21.02 -8.83
C GLY A 205 -3.98 -21.40 -10.08
N GLU A 206 -3.18 -20.50 -10.62
CA GLU A 206 -2.07 -20.89 -11.47
C GLU A 206 -0.92 -21.25 -10.52
N ALA A 207 -0.57 -22.53 -10.46
CA ALA A 207 0.53 -23.00 -9.64
C ALA A 207 1.84 -22.51 -10.26
N VAL A 208 2.44 -21.49 -9.66
CA VAL A 208 3.86 -21.16 -9.88
C VAL A 208 4.65 -21.86 -8.78
N ASP A 209 5.68 -22.59 -9.17
CA ASP A 209 6.54 -23.41 -8.31
C ASP A 209 7.23 -22.51 -7.26
N GLY A 210 6.63 -22.35 -6.07
CA GLY A 210 7.12 -21.40 -5.07
C GLY A 210 6.17 -20.93 -3.95
N GLY A 211 4.91 -21.40 -3.86
CA GLY A 211 4.13 -21.29 -2.62
C GLY A 211 3.45 -19.95 -2.29
N PHE A 212 3.27 -19.03 -3.24
CA PHE A 212 2.52 -17.78 -3.00
C PHE A 212 1.16 -17.78 -3.69
N ILE A 213 0.12 -17.41 -2.92
CA ILE A 213 -1.25 -17.26 -3.44
C ILE A 213 -1.48 -15.77 -3.73
N ARG A 214 -1.70 -15.43 -5.00
CA ARG A 214 -2.19 -14.11 -5.41
C ARG A 214 -3.71 -14.17 -5.50
N PHE A 215 -4.41 -13.48 -4.60
CA PHE A 215 -5.87 -13.41 -4.63
C PHE A 215 -6.30 -12.23 -5.50
N THR A 216 -6.93 -12.49 -6.63
CA THR A 216 -7.66 -11.46 -7.38
C THR A 216 -9.13 -11.84 -7.38
N LEU A 217 -9.91 -11.17 -6.53
CA LEU A 217 -11.35 -11.36 -6.41
C LEU A 217 -12.05 -10.36 -7.35
N ALA A 218 -12.87 -10.84 -8.29
CA ALA A 218 -13.80 -10.01 -9.05
C ALA A 218 -15.21 -10.55 -8.89
N GLY A 219 -16.13 -9.69 -8.44
CA GLY A 219 -17.42 -10.09 -7.91
C GLY A 219 -18.53 -10.33 -8.92
N LYS A 220 -19.44 -11.23 -8.53
CA LYS A 220 -20.83 -11.26 -9.02
C LYS A 220 -21.75 -10.41 -8.13
N ASP A 221 -21.33 -10.10 -6.90
CA ASP A 221 -22.15 -9.45 -5.86
C ASP A 221 -21.54 -8.18 -5.23
N GLY A 222 -20.37 -7.71 -5.71
CA GLY A 222 -19.72 -6.50 -5.22
C GLY A 222 -18.20 -6.51 -5.41
N ALA A 223 -17.52 -5.39 -5.14
CA ALA A 223 -16.10 -5.20 -5.43
C ALA A 223 -15.18 -6.12 -4.61
N THR A 224 -15.54 -6.37 -3.35
CA THR A 224 -14.79 -7.20 -2.39
C THR A 224 -15.50 -8.51 -2.06
N GLY A 225 -16.78 -8.64 -2.41
CA GLY A 225 -17.61 -9.81 -2.09
C GLY A 225 -18.15 -9.82 -0.66
N LEU A 226 -17.87 -8.78 0.13
CA LEU A 226 -18.42 -8.54 1.46
C LEU A 226 -19.37 -7.34 1.41
N PRO A 227 -20.70 -7.53 1.50
CA PRO A 227 -21.68 -6.46 1.32
C PRO A 227 -21.46 -5.26 2.25
N GLU A 228 -21.02 -5.48 3.48
CA GLU A 228 -20.72 -4.42 4.45
C GLU A 228 -19.48 -3.61 4.08
N VAL A 229 -18.49 -4.22 3.43
CA VAL A 229 -17.29 -3.52 2.95
C VAL A 229 -17.61 -2.75 1.68
N ASP A 230 -18.37 -3.36 0.77
CA ASP A 230 -18.79 -2.75 -0.49
C ASP A 230 -19.69 -1.52 -0.26
N ALA A 231 -20.57 -1.56 0.73
CA ALA A 231 -21.37 -0.39 1.12
C ALA A 231 -20.51 0.78 1.65
N VAL A 232 -19.40 0.49 2.35
CA VAL A 232 -18.47 1.52 2.83
C VAL A 232 -17.64 2.08 1.67
N ILE A 233 -17.25 1.23 0.71
CA ILE A 233 -16.59 1.67 -0.53
C ILE A 233 -17.51 2.63 -1.29
N GLU A 234 -18.79 2.29 -1.47
CA GLU A 234 -19.77 3.17 -2.13
C GLU A 234 -19.95 4.49 -1.38
N GLN A 235 -20.02 4.44 -0.05
CA GLN A 235 -20.25 5.63 0.78
C GLN A 235 -19.04 6.59 0.83
N TYR A 236 -17.81 6.06 0.89
CA TYR A 236 -16.60 6.86 1.16
C TYR A 236 -15.65 6.97 -0.04
N GLY A 237 -15.88 6.19 -1.08
CA GLY A 237 -15.10 6.20 -2.30
C GLY A 237 -15.21 7.50 -3.08
N CYS A 238 -14.28 7.70 -4.00
CA CYS A 238 -14.25 8.84 -4.90
C CYS A 238 -14.48 8.36 -6.34
N ASN A 239 -15.75 8.23 -6.70
CA ASN A 239 -16.13 7.95 -8.08
C ASN A 239 -16.01 9.23 -8.90
N ARG A 240 -15.12 9.22 -9.90
CA ARG A 240 -15.03 10.31 -10.86
C ARG A 240 -16.30 10.31 -11.70
N VAL A 241 -17.10 11.37 -11.58
CA VAL A 241 -18.18 11.61 -12.53
C VAL A 241 -17.55 12.22 -13.77
N ILE A 242 -17.32 11.40 -14.79
CA ILE A 242 -16.95 11.90 -16.12
C ILE A 242 -18.26 12.37 -16.76
N VAL A 243 -18.48 13.69 -16.77
CA VAL A 243 -19.54 14.28 -17.60
C VAL A 243 -18.97 14.34 -19.01
N LEU A 244 -19.43 13.42 -19.87
CA LEU A 244 -19.14 13.39 -21.31
C LEU A 244 -20.00 14.40 -22.07
#